data_AF-A0A850MEB7-F1
#
_entry.id   AF-A0A850MEB7-F1
#
_cell.length_a   1.000
_cell.length_b   1.000
_cell.length_c   1.000
_cell.angle_alpha   90.00
_cell.angle_beta   90.00
_cell.angle_gamma   90.00
#
_symmetry.space_group_name_H-M   'P 1'
#
loop_
_entity.id
_entity.type
_entity.pdbx_description
1 polymer ?
#
loop_
_entity_poly.entity_id
_entity_poly.type
_entity_poly.pdbx_seq_one_letter_code
_entity_poly.pdbx_strand_id
1 'polypeptide(L)' 'MTKRFSCTRCGWEGDEVVIINVCPDCGTGHSPLWRLMKKVNDVECPNCSWRSTPDSAKKEPECPKCGDEYLITIDSP' A
#
# COMPACT_ATOMS: atom_id res chain seq x y z
N MET A 1 7.48 -18.77 -10.60
CA MET A 1 6.22 -18.82 -9.83
C MET A 1 5.59 -17.45 -9.97
N THR A 2 4.45 -17.37 -10.61
CA THR A 2 3.70 -16.11 -10.76
C THR A 2 2.88 -15.94 -9.49
N LYS A 3 3.11 -14.88 -8.72
CA LYS A 3 2.30 -14.59 -7.53
C LYS A 3 0.91 -14.16 -7.97
N ARG A 4 -0.12 -14.71 -7.32
CA ARG A 4 -1.51 -14.27 -7.50
C ARG A 4 -1.90 -13.37 -6.35
N PHE A 5 -2.66 -12.32 -6.66
CA PHE A 5 -3.18 -11.36 -5.69
C PHE A 5 -4.70 -11.36 -5.69
N SER A 6 -5.28 -11.08 -4.53
CA SER A 6 -6.71 -10.81 -4.37
C SER A 6 -6.93 -9.44 -3.73
N CYS A 7 -7.91 -8.69 -4.23
CA CYS A 7 -8.34 -7.44 -3.63
C CYS A 7 -9.36 -7.70 -2.51
N THR A 8 -9.05 -7.25 -1.29
CA THR A 8 -9.93 -7.42 -0.12
C THR A 8 -11.19 -6.55 -0.17
N ARG A 9 -11.28 -5.59 -1.11
CA ARG A 9 -12.43 -4.68 -1.26
C ARG A 9 -13.45 -5.13 -2.30
N CYS A 10 -13.00 -5.59 -3.47
CA CYS A 10 -13.90 -6.00 -4.56
C CYS A 10 -13.77 -7.48 -4.95
N GLY A 11 -12.80 -8.21 -4.40
CA GLY A 11 -12.58 -9.62 -4.72
C GLY A 11 -11.86 -9.86 -6.06
N TRP A 12 -11.34 -8.83 -6.72
CA TRP A 12 -10.53 -8.99 -7.93
C TRP A 12 -9.35 -9.93 -7.68
N GLU A 13 -9.11 -10.88 -8.60
CA GLU A 13 -7.96 -11.78 -8.57
C GLU A 13 -7.13 -11.65 -9.84
N GLY A 14 -5.80 -11.62 -9.72
CA GLY A 14 -4.93 -11.54 -10.88
C GLY A 14 -3.46 -11.81 -10.59
N ASP A 15 -2.68 -11.92 -11.66
CA ASP A 15 -1.25 -12.22 -11.60
C ASP A 15 -0.40 -10.97 -11.33
N GLU A 16 0.80 -11.15 -10.77
CA GLU A 16 1.78 -10.08 -10.51
C GLU A 16 2.19 -9.36 -11.81
N VAL A 17 1.59 -8.20 -12.09
CA VAL A 17 2.11 -7.24 -13.08
C VAL A 17 2.92 -6.16 -12.39
N VAL A 18 4.24 -6.34 -12.38
CA VAL A 18 5.35 -5.41 -12.10
C VAL A 18 5.27 -4.57 -10.81
N ILE A 19 4.20 -3.84 -10.54
CA ILE A 19 3.82 -3.21 -9.25
C ILE A 19 2.33 -2.82 -9.39
N ILE A 20 1.41 -3.53 -8.70
CA ILE A 20 0.01 -3.11 -8.60
C ILE A 20 -0.16 -2.34 -7.28
N ASN A 21 0.05 -1.02 -7.31
CA ASN A 21 -0.22 -0.16 -6.16
C ASN A 21 -1.69 0.27 -6.07
N VAL A 22 -2.48 0.02 -7.12
CA VAL A 22 -3.94 0.24 -7.13
C VAL A 22 -4.66 -0.95 -7.76
N CYS A 23 -5.74 -1.42 -7.13
CA CYS A 23 -6.60 -2.47 -7.67
C CYS A 23 -7.10 -2.03 -9.05
N PRO A 24 -6.83 -2.80 -10.11
CA PRO A 24 -7.20 -2.40 -11.47
C PRO A 24 -8.72 -2.41 -11.70
N ASP A 25 -9.47 -3.12 -10.86
CA ASP A 25 -10.91 -3.27 -10.98
C ASP A 25 -11.67 -2.16 -10.23
N CYS A 26 -11.50 -2.05 -8.91
CA CYS A 26 -12.25 -1.09 -8.10
C CYS A 26 -11.51 0.22 -7.81
N GLY A 27 -10.25 0.36 -8.26
CA GLY A 27 -9.44 1.55 -7.99
C GLY A 27 -9.07 1.74 -6.52
N THR A 28 -9.45 0.80 -5.63
CA THR A 28 -8.96 0.79 -4.25
C THR A 28 -7.47 0.62 -4.33
N GLY A 29 -6.73 1.52 -3.68
CA GLY A 29 -5.31 1.25 -3.50
C GLY A 29 -4.56 2.30 -2.73
N HIS A 30 -3.24 2.21 -2.84
CA HIS A 30 -2.31 3.19 -2.32
C HIS A 30 -2.55 4.52 -3.02
N SER A 31 -3.38 5.37 -2.41
CA SER A 31 -3.57 6.73 -2.90
C SER A 31 -2.26 7.51 -2.72
N PRO A 32 -1.83 8.30 -3.71
CA PRO A 32 -0.75 9.27 -3.55
C PRO A 32 -1.00 10.25 -2.37
N LEU A 33 -2.25 10.38 -1.91
CA LEU A 33 -2.65 11.18 -0.75
C LEU A 33 -2.19 10.59 0.59
N TRP A 34 -1.94 9.27 0.66
CA TRP A 34 -1.42 8.60 1.85
C TRP A 34 0.11 8.58 1.91
N ARG A 35 0.77 9.20 0.91
CA ARG A 35 2.21 9.46 0.95
C ARG A 35 2.53 10.31 2.16
N LEU A 36 3.48 9.84 2.94
CA LEU A 36 3.92 10.57 4.11
C LEU A 36 4.53 11.92 3.69
N MET A 37 4.20 12.97 4.43
CA MET A 37 4.82 14.27 4.26
C MET A 37 6.25 14.23 4.80
N LYS A 38 7.23 14.56 3.96
CA LYS A 38 8.62 14.70 4.39
C LYS A 38 8.78 15.94 5.28
N LYS A 39 9.37 15.75 6.46
CA LYS A 39 9.87 16.80 7.34
C LYS A 39 11.40 16.79 7.28
N VAL A 40 12.06 17.63 8.09
CA VAL A 40 13.53 17.80 8.03
C VAL A 40 14.26 16.47 8.19
N ASN A 41 13.90 15.69 9.22
CA ASN A 41 14.50 14.36 9.49
C ASN A 41 13.47 13.22 9.50
N ASP A 42 12.18 13.53 9.53
CA ASP A 42 11.10 12.57 9.76
C ASP A 42 10.11 12.55 8.60
N VAL A 43 9.21 11.58 8.64
CA VAL A 43 8.02 11.48 7.80
C VAL A 43 6.77 11.53 8.66
N GLU A 44 5.72 12.20 8.19
CA GLU A 44 4.46 12.37 8.90
C GLU A 44 3.27 11.94 8.05
N CYS A 45 2.36 11.14 8.62
CA CYS A 45 1.10 10.79 7.97
C CYS A 45 0.11 11.96 8.04
N PRO A 46 -0.40 12.47 6.92
CA PRO A 46 -1.35 13.58 6.93
C PRO A 46 -2.71 13.22 7.53
N ASN A 47 -3.05 11.92 7.63
CA ASN A 47 -4.35 11.47 8.14
C ASN A 47 -4.36 11.17 9.64
N CYS A 48 -3.38 10.41 10.15
CA CYS A 48 -3.35 10.03 11.56
C CYS A 48 -2.24 10.71 12.37
N SER A 49 -1.51 11.65 11.77
CA SER A 49 -0.39 12.38 12.40
C SER A 49 0.76 11.49 12.92
N TRP A 50 0.81 10.22 12.51
CA TRP A 50 1.92 9.33 12.86
C TRP A 50 3.23 9.88 12.31
N ARG A 51 4.28 9.88 13.14
CA ARG A 51 5.63 10.35 12.79
C ARG A 51 6.67 9.28 13.04
N SER A 52 7.64 9.15 12.14
CA SER A 52 8.82 8.30 12.35
C SER A 52 9.92 8.64 11.34
N THR A 53 11.01 7.88 11.38
CA THR A 53 12.06 7.93 10.37
C THR A 53 11.54 7.38 9.03
N PRO A 54 12.09 7.83 7.88
CA PRO A 54 11.71 7.31 6.57
C PRO A 54 11.81 5.77 6.45
N ASP A 55 12.78 5.14 7.12
CA ASP A 55 12.99 3.68 7.11
C ASP A 55 11.87 2.90 7.82
N SER A 56 11.10 3.56 8.70
CA SER A 56 9.97 2.94 9.39
C SER A 56 8.67 2.97 8.58
N ALA A 57 8.69 3.59 7.40
CA ALA A 57 7.56 3.61 6.48
C ALA A 57 7.46 2.29 5.69
N LYS A 58 6.25 1.92 5.26
CA LYS A 58 6.08 0.79 4.32
C LYS A 58 6.57 1.18 2.91
N LYS A 59 6.69 0.17 2.02
CA LYS A 59 7.07 0.29 0.60
C LYS A 59 6.48 1.54 -0.04
N GLU A 60 7.35 2.40 -0.59
CA GLU A 60 7.07 3.81 -0.95
C GLU A 60 6.51 4.58 0.26
N PRO A 61 7.18 5.60 0.82
CA PRO A 61 6.99 6.09 2.19
C PRO A 61 5.52 6.27 2.58
N GLU A 62 4.96 5.20 3.16
CA GLU A 62 3.56 5.05 3.49
C GLU A 62 3.39 4.83 4.98
N CYS A 63 2.29 5.37 5.51
CA CYS A 63 1.98 5.22 6.92
C CYS A 63 1.72 3.75 7.26
N PRO A 64 2.45 3.13 8.20
CA PRO A 64 2.19 1.75 8.59
C PRO A 64 0.84 1.57 9.30
N LYS A 65 0.20 2.67 9.75
CA LYS A 65 -1.10 2.65 10.42
C LYS A 65 -2.29 2.86 9.48
N CYS A 66 -2.13 3.72 8.47
CA CYS A 66 -3.20 4.10 7.54
C CYS A 66 -3.05 3.47 6.16
N GLY A 67 -1.87 2.97 5.81
CA GLY A 67 -1.66 2.20 4.60
C GLY A 67 -2.61 1.01 4.62
N ASP A 68 -3.54 0.98 3.68
CA ASP A 68 -4.52 -0.07 3.54
C ASP A 68 -3.90 -1.18 2.69
N GLU A 69 -3.55 -2.31 3.30
CA GLU A 69 -3.12 -3.49 2.54
C GLU A 69 -4.37 -4.12 1.89
N TYR A 70 -4.75 -3.56 0.74
CA TYR A 70 -5.95 -3.95 0.02
C TYR A 70 -5.70 -5.08 -0.99
N LEU A 71 -4.42 -5.41 -1.28
CA LEU A 71 -4.01 -6.61 -2.02
C LEU A 71 -3.36 -7.61 -1.07
N ILE A 72 -3.86 -8.83 -1.09
CA ILE A 72 -3.26 -9.97 -0.39
C ILE A 72 -2.73 -10.97 -1.40
N THR A 73 -1.58 -11.59 -1.12
CA THR A 73 -1.08 -12.70 -1.93
C THR A 73 -1.94 -13.94 -1.65
N ILE A 74 -2.44 -14.56 -2.70
CA ILE A 74 -3.31 -15.75 -2.63
C ILE A 74 -2.63 -16.97 -3.25
N ASP A 75 -1.30 -17.11 -3.13
CA ASP A 75 -0.59 -18.34 -3.53
C ASP A 75 -1.37 -19.56 -3.01
N SER A 76 -2.06 -20.25 -3.93
CA SER A 76 -2.62 -21.57 -3.69
C SER A 76 -1.45 -22.55 -3.61
N PRO A 77 -1.54 -23.55 -2.72
CA PRO A 77 -0.41 -24.29 -2.13
C PRO A 77 0.59 -24.88 -3.14
#